data_AF-A0A7Y1UK33-F1
#
_entry.id   AF-A0A7Y1UK33-F1
#
_cell.length_a   1.000
_cell.length_b   1.000
_cell.length_c   1.000
_cell.angle_alpha   90.00
_cell.angle_beta   90.00
_cell.angle_gamma   90.00
#
_symmetry.space_group_name_H-M   'P 1'
#
loop_
_entity.id
_entity.type
_entity.pdbx_description
1 polymer ?
#
loop_
_entity_poly.entity_id
_entity_poly.type
_entity_poly.pdbx_seq_one_letter_code
_entity_poly.pdbx_strand_id
1 'polypeptide(L)'
;MASRITPLLAIVLAPGMLAADEARDPGRFMPAREVPDLTQTDPAGNFPMGGRYHCGPVAVSNSLWAIFGDDLQWEGVSQYDLANRLGSLGYMNTRKRTGTRVNPLMHGVQRFLRERGVRDYYLKFQGYREHERALSAGTHPPRLRWIQAALARNGSVWLSVGWYKIDPAKDEYRRITGHWVTAVGYGAGRDGEAQPDVLAIHDPGPAAGTGPSRQFIRLTPLASGTLLGASRGNACKANGIYRLGGDMYVKRGADCALLDGAAVLIIPPAAPEVSSVP
;
A
#
# COMPACT_ATOMS: atom_id res chain seq x y z
N MET A 1 -16.36 13.69 -57.19
CA MET A 1 -16.41 13.90 -55.72
C MET A 1 -16.67 12.56 -55.06
N ALA A 2 -15.64 11.90 -54.52
CA ALA A 2 -15.80 10.67 -53.76
C ALA A 2 -15.03 10.82 -52.44
N SER A 3 -15.79 10.98 -51.36
CA SER A 3 -15.31 11.12 -49.99
C SER A 3 -14.69 9.81 -49.52
N ARG A 4 -13.40 9.83 -49.18
CA ARG A 4 -12.73 8.71 -48.51
C ARG A 4 -12.86 8.92 -47.01
N ILE A 5 -13.72 8.12 -46.40
CA ILE A 5 -13.86 8.00 -44.95
C ILE A 5 -12.71 7.12 -44.47
N THR A 6 -11.73 7.72 -43.79
CA THR A 6 -10.66 7.01 -43.10
C THR A 6 -11.23 6.42 -41.80
N PRO A 7 -11.14 5.10 -41.53
CA PRO A 7 -11.57 4.56 -40.26
C PRO A 7 -10.55 4.93 -39.18
N LEU A 8 -11.06 5.48 -38.08
CA LEU A 8 -10.31 5.73 -36.85
C LEU A 8 -10.00 4.37 -36.21
N LEU A 9 -8.72 3.96 -36.25
CA LEU A 9 -8.26 2.75 -35.58
C LEU A 9 -8.27 3.00 -34.06
N ALA A 10 -9.25 2.46 -33.35
CA ALA A 10 -9.28 2.47 -31.89
C ALA A 10 -8.23 1.48 -31.36
N ILE A 11 -7.11 2.00 -30.86
CA ILE A 11 -6.14 1.21 -30.11
C ILE A 11 -6.76 0.87 -28.76
N VAL A 12 -7.26 -0.36 -28.64
CA VAL A 12 -7.67 -0.95 -27.36
C VAL A 12 -6.38 -1.34 -26.61
N LEU A 13 -5.98 -0.54 -25.63
CA LEU A 13 -4.92 -0.92 -24.69
C LEU A 13 -5.40 -2.15 -23.89
N ALA A 14 -4.70 -3.26 -24.09
CA ALA A 14 -5.05 -4.55 -23.50
C ALA A 14 -4.94 -4.53 -21.96
N PRO A 15 -5.92 -5.07 -21.22
CA PRO A 15 -5.79 -5.36 -19.80
C PRO A 15 -4.93 -6.62 -19.60
N GLY A 16 -3.63 -6.55 -19.94
CA GLY A 16 -2.71 -7.69 -19.95
C GLY A 16 -1.50 -7.58 -19.01
N MET A 17 -1.21 -6.40 -18.45
CA MET A 17 0.07 -6.13 -17.78
C MET A 17 0.31 -6.83 -16.42
N LEU A 18 -0.60 -7.68 -15.95
CA LEU A 18 -0.44 -8.46 -14.70
C LEU A 18 -0.67 -9.96 -14.87
N ALA A 19 -1.03 -10.44 -16.07
CA ALA A 19 -1.37 -11.85 -16.27
C ALA A 19 -0.19 -12.73 -16.73
N ALA A 20 0.94 -12.15 -17.15
CA ALA A 20 1.96 -12.88 -17.92
C ALA A 20 3.38 -12.85 -17.32
N ASP A 21 3.53 -12.72 -16.00
CA ASP A 21 4.85 -12.87 -15.35
C ASP A 21 4.75 -13.74 -14.08
N GLU A 22 4.11 -14.91 -14.21
CA GLU A 22 4.07 -15.98 -13.19
C GLU A 22 5.36 -16.84 -13.19
N ALA A 23 6.55 -16.23 -13.25
CA ALA A 23 7.81 -17.00 -13.29
C ALA A 23 8.98 -16.42 -12.48
N ARG A 24 8.71 -15.65 -11.41
CA ARG A 24 9.73 -15.42 -10.36
C ARG A 24 9.48 -16.37 -9.20
N ASP A 25 10.52 -17.13 -8.85
CA ASP A 25 10.52 -18.13 -7.79
C ASP A 25 9.94 -17.54 -6.49
N PRO A 26 8.77 -18.01 -6.01
CA PRO A 26 8.16 -17.53 -4.79
C PRO A 26 8.98 -17.84 -3.53
N GLY A 27 10.04 -18.66 -3.62
CA GLY A 27 10.95 -19.01 -2.53
C GLY A 27 12.12 -18.06 -2.33
N ARG A 28 12.37 -17.08 -3.22
CA ARG A 28 13.49 -16.16 -3.07
C ARG A 28 13.06 -14.86 -2.41
N PHE A 29 13.62 -14.59 -1.23
CA PHE A 29 13.55 -13.25 -0.62
C PHE A 29 14.07 -12.21 -1.62
N MET A 30 13.20 -11.30 -2.03
CA MET A 30 13.60 -10.13 -2.79
C MET A 30 13.26 -8.88 -1.97
N PRO A 31 14.26 -8.14 -1.46
CA PRO A 31 14.00 -6.77 -1.05
C PRO A 31 13.49 -6.03 -2.29
N ALA A 32 12.31 -5.41 -2.21
CA ALA A 32 11.69 -4.73 -3.36
C ALA A 32 12.53 -3.52 -3.85
N ARG A 33 13.39 -3.01 -2.96
CA ARG A 33 14.45 -2.01 -3.09
C ARG A 33 14.84 -1.59 -1.68
N GLU A 34 15.88 -0.79 -1.52
CA GLU A 34 16.10 -0.10 -0.25
C GLU A 34 15.02 0.97 -0.08
N VAL A 35 14.04 0.68 0.78
CA VAL A 35 12.98 1.61 1.16
C VAL A 35 13.38 2.21 2.51
N PRO A 36 13.37 3.53 2.72
CA PRO A 36 13.58 4.11 4.04
C PRO A 36 12.47 3.69 5.02
N ASP A 37 12.74 3.83 6.30
CA ASP A 37 11.82 3.48 7.38
C ASP A 37 11.59 4.68 8.31
N LEU A 38 10.98 5.72 7.76
CA LEU A 38 10.53 6.86 8.54
C LEU A 38 9.39 6.43 9.47
N THR A 39 9.49 6.80 10.74
CA THR A 39 8.42 6.58 11.72
C THR A 39 7.53 7.82 11.83
N GLN A 40 6.24 7.63 12.13
CA GLN A 40 5.30 8.75 12.27
C GLN A 40 5.51 9.56 13.55
N THR A 41 6.35 9.10 14.47
CA THR A 41 6.64 9.79 15.73
C THR A 41 8.05 10.37 15.78
N ASP A 42 8.77 10.36 14.66
CA ASP A 42 10.06 11.04 14.56
C ASP A 42 9.90 12.54 14.89
N PRO A 43 10.57 13.06 15.94
CA PRO A 43 10.50 14.46 16.32
C PRO A 43 10.91 15.42 15.21
N ALA A 44 11.87 15.03 14.34
CA ALA A 44 12.33 15.87 13.25
C ALA A 44 11.24 16.12 12.19
N GLY A 45 10.27 15.21 12.09
CA GLY A 45 9.17 15.35 11.14
C GLY A 45 8.12 16.40 11.49
N ASN A 46 8.05 16.79 12.78
CA ASN A 46 7.06 17.73 13.32
C ASN A 46 5.63 17.49 12.78
N PHE A 47 5.24 16.22 12.64
CA PHE A 47 3.98 15.86 12.00
C PHE A 47 2.78 16.32 12.84
N PRO A 48 1.66 16.70 12.22
CA PRO A 48 0.47 17.16 12.94
C PRO A 48 0.05 16.22 14.07
N MET A 49 -0.23 16.77 15.25
CA MET A 49 -0.59 16.02 16.47
C MET A 49 0.48 15.01 16.92
N GLY A 50 1.77 15.33 16.73
CA GLY A 50 2.88 14.40 17.01
C GLY A 50 2.82 13.15 16.15
N GLY A 51 2.25 13.28 14.95
CA GLY A 51 2.06 12.24 13.95
C GLY A 51 1.17 11.05 14.35
N ARG A 52 0.40 11.16 15.45
CA ARG A 52 -0.53 10.11 15.93
C ARG A 52 -1.44 9.50 14.85
N TYR A 53 -1.77 10.26 13.81
CA TYR A 53 -2.67 9.86 12.73
C TYR A 53 -2.01 9.89 11.35
N HIS A 54 -0.67 9.91 11.28
CA HIS A 54 0.11 10.18 10.07
C HIS A 54 0.67 8.94 9.38
N CYS A 55 0.23 7.74 9.79
CA CYS A 55 0.70 6.46 9.25
C CYS A 55 0.55 6.36 7.73
N GLY A 56 -0.55 6.87 7.17
CA GLY A 56 -0.77 6.87 5.71
C GLY A 56 0.30 7.67 4.97
N PRO A 57 0.44 8.99 5.23
CA PRO A 57 1.45 9.81 4.57
C PRO A 57 2.87 9.33 4.77
N VAL A 58 3.21 8.81 5.95
CA VAL A 58 4.56 8.28 6.23
C VAL A 58 4.81 6.97 5.49
N ALA A 59 3.86 6.03 5.48
CA ALA A 59 4.00 4.80 4.71
C ALA A 59 4.16 5.08 3.20
N VAL A 60 3.40 6.05 2.69
CA VAL A 60 3.55 6.48 1.29
C VAL A 60 4.87 7.19 1.04
N SER A 61 5.31 8.10 1.94
CA SER A 61 6.58 8.79 1.77
C SER A 61 7.76 7.83 1.79
N ASN A 62 7.73 6.77 2.60
CA ASN A 62 8.77 5.72 2.58
C ASN A 62 8.96 5.17 1.17
N SER A 63 7.87 4.78 0.52
CA SER A 63 7.92 4.28 -0.84
C SER A 63 8.33 5.35 -1.85
N LEU A 64 7.72 6.53 -1.83
CA LEU A 64 7.98 7.57 -2.84
C LEU A 64 9.39 8.17 -2.71
N TRP A 65 9.94 8.25 -1.51
CA TRP A 65 11.32 8.67 -1.28
C TRP A 65 12.32 7.69 -1.88
N ALA A 66 12.05 6.38 -1.84
CA ALA A 66 12.88 5.40 -2.52
C ALA A 66 12.81 5.46 -4.06
N ILE A 67 11.89 6.24 -4.63
CA ILE A 67 11.75 6.44 -6.09
C ILE A 67 12.28 7.81 -6.51
N PHE A 68 11.91 8.84 -5.78
CA PHE A 68 12.11 10.25 -6.15
C PHE A 68 13.02 10.98 -5.16
N GLY A 69 13.67 10.27 -4.22
CA GLY A 69 14.44 10.87 -3.14
C GLY A 69 15.55 11.78 -3.64
N ASP A 70 16.31 11.34 -4.64
CA ASP A 70 17.41 12.13 -5.20
C ASP A 70 16.91 13.44 -5.85
N ASP A 71 15.85 13.37 -6.67
CA ASP A 71 15.22 14.55 -7.27
C ASP A 71 14.70 15.52 -6.19
N LEU A 72 14.00 14.97 -5.19
CA LEU A 72 13.40 15.77 -4.12
C LEU A 72 14.49 16.43 -3.25
N GLN A 73 15.58 15.72 -2.97
CA GLN A 73 16.73 16.29 -2.27
C GLN A 73 17.36 17.43 -3.06
N TRP A 74 17.49 17.29 -4.40
CA TRP A 74 17.97 18.36 -5.26
C TRP A 74 17.06 19.58 -5.25
N GLU A 75 15.75 19.37 -5.09
CA GLU A 75 14.75 20.42 -4.88
C GLU A 75 14.73 21.00 -3.44
N GLY A 76 15.62 20.53 -2.55
CA GLY A 76 15.66 20.94 -1.15
C GLY A 76 14.51 20.40 -0.30
N VAL A 77 13.83 19.34 -0.76
CA VAL A 77 12.71 18.70 -0.07
C VAL A 77 13.22 17.49 0.70
N SER A 78 13.03 17.47 2.02
CA SER A 78 13.33 16.29 2.85
C SER A 78 12.20 15.24 2.80
N GLN A 79 12.46 14.03 3.29
CA GLN A 79 11.41 13.01 3.42
C GLN A 79 10.30 13.45 4.38
N TYR A 80 10.65 14.25 5.39
CA TYR A 80 9.70 14.85 6.32
C TYR A 80 8.78 15.85 5.61
N ASP A 81 9.32 16.68 4.72
CA ASP A 81 8.54 17.61 3.91
C ASP A 81 7.58 16.87 2.97
N LEU A 82 8.06 15.78 2.35
CA LEU A 82 7.22 14.92 1.52
C LEU A 82 6.06 14.31 2.34
N ALA A 83 6.33 13.75 3.52
CA ALA A 83 5.29 13.17 4.37
C ALA A 83 4.27 14.24 4.83
N ASN A 84 4.72 15.45 5.19
CA ASN A 84 3.83 16.57 5.52
C ASN A 84 2.97 17.00 4.33
N ARG A 85 3.58 17.15 3.15
CA ARG A 85 2.88 17.49 1.90
C ARG A 85 1.81 16.45 1.56
N LEU A 86 2.16 15.17 1.58
CA LEU A 86 1.21 14.06 1.34
C LEU A 86 0.07 14.07 2.35
N GLY A 87 0.32 14.41 3.61
CA GLY A 87 -0.72 14.49 4.64
C GLY A 87 -1.66 15.70 4.52
N SER A 88 -1.28 16.73 3.76
CA SER A 88 -2.02 17.99 3.67
C SER A 88 -3.39 17.84 2.98
N LEU A 89 -4.24 18.87 3.13
CA LEU A 89 -5.60 18.92 2.58
C LEU A 89 -5.65 18.67 1.06
N GLY A 90 -4.64 19.14 0.31
CA GLY A 90 -4.59 18.99 -1.14
C GLY A 90 -4.26 17.57 -1.62
N TYR A 91 -3.74 16.70 -0.75
CA TYR A 91 -3.31 15.35 -1.09
C TYR A 91 -4.20 14.34 -0.35
N MET A 92 -3.67 13.73 0.71
CA MET A 92 -4.38 12.67 1.42
C MET A 92 -5.39 13.17 2.44
N ASN A 93 -5.43 14.49 2.69
CA ASN A 93 -6.34 15.11 3.63
C ASN A 93 -6.41 14.34 4.97
N THR A 94 -5.22 14.13 5.55
CA THR A 94 -5.07 13.27 6.72
C THR A 94 -5.72 13.95 7.92
N ARG A 95 -6.77 13.33 8.45
CA ARG A 95 -7.62 13.96 9.46
C ARG A 95 -7.03 13.77 10.86
N LYS A 96 -6.96 14.86 11.62
CA LYS A 96 -6.44 14.92 13.00
C LYS A 96 -7.09 13.96 14.03
N ARG A 97 -8.15 13.25 13.67
CA ARG A 97 -8.85 12.30 14.57
C ARG A 97 -9.13 10.92 13.96
N THR A 98 -8.97 10.77 12.64
CA THR A 98 -9.37 9.54 11.93
C THR A 98 -8.33 9.06 10.92
N GLY A 99 -7.20 9.77 10.80
CA GLY A 99 -6.13 9.42 9.87
C GLY A 99 -6.56 9.51 8.41
N THR A 100 -5.95 8.64 7.60
CA THR A 100 -6.11 8.61 6.14
C THR A 100 -6.97 7.44 5.71
N ARG A 101 -8.04 7.72 4.95
CA ARG A 101 -8.90 6.69 4.35
C ARG A 101 -8.32 6.24 3.00
N VAL A 102 -8.84 5.14 2.44
CA VAL A 102 -8.37 4.57 1.16
C VAL A 102 -8.42 5.59 0.02
N ASN A 103 -9.60 6.16 -0.30
CA ASN A 103 -9.71 7.13 -1.40
C ASN A 103 -8.76 8.33 -1.26
N PRO A 104 -8.73 9.05 -0.12
CA PRO A 104 -7.76 10.13 0.07
C PRO A 104 -6.30 9.68 -0.09
N LEU A 105 -5.90 8.51 0.43
CA LEU A 105 -4.55 7.98 0.22
C LEU A 105 -4.25 7.85 -1.28
N MET A 106 -5.14 7.18 -2.01
CA MET A 106 -4.97 6.91 -3.43
C MET A 106 -4.94 8.21 -4.25
N HIS A 107 -5.84 9.16 -4.01
CA HIS A 107 -5.83 10.46 -4.70
C HIS A 107 -4.60 11.30 -4.38
N GLY A 108 -4.12 11.24 -3.13
CA GLY A 108 -2.86 11.90 -2.75
C GLY A 108 -1.68 11.37 -3.55
N VAL A 109 -1.59 10.05 -3.73
CA VAL A 109 -0.58 9.41 -4.60
C VAL A 109 -0.76 9.85 -6.05
N GLN A 110 -1.96 9.77 -6.62
CA GLN A 110 -2.21 10.19 -8.01
C GLN A 110 -1.84 11.65 -8.26
N ARG A 111 -2.18 12.53 -7.30
CA ARG A 111 -1.84 13.95 -7.39
C ARG A 111 -0.33 14.15 -7.40
N PHE A 112 0.39 13.51 -6.46
CA PHE A 112 1.84 13.60 -6.40
C PHE A 112 2.48 13.13 -7.72
N LEU A 113 2.06 11.96 -8.23
CA LEU A 113 2.59 11.42 -9.50
C LEU A 113 2.32 12.34 -10.69
N ARG A 114 1.12 12.93 -10.77
CA ARG A 114 0.78 13.89 -11.83
C ARG A 114 1.66 15.14 -11.79
N GLU A 115 1.94 15.67 -10.59
CA GLU A 115 2.81 16.82 -10.42
C GLU A 115 4.28 16.51 -10.74
N ARG A 116 4.72 15.27 -10.53
CA ARG A 116 6.02 14.75 -11.00
C ARG A 116 6.06 14.43 -12.50
N GLY A 117 4.96 14.66 -13.23
CA GLY A 117 4.88 14.33 -14.66
C GLY A 117 4.85 12.83 -14.97
N VAL A 118 4.67 11.96 -13.97
CA VAL A 118 4.64 10.50 -14.15
C VAL A 118 3.35 10.11 -14.85
N ARG A 119 3.49 9.43 -15.98
CA ARG A 119 2.39 8.88 -16.80
C ARG A 119 2.40 7.36 -16.73
N ASP A 120 1.31 6.74 -17.19
CA ASP A 120 1.19 5.29 -17.40
C ASP A 120 1.48 4.41 -16.17
N TYR A 121 1.35 4.96 -14.97
CA TYR A 121 1.48 4.19 -13.73
C TYR A 121 0.25 3.32 -13.47
N TYR A 122 0.47 2.15 -12.87
CA TYR A 122 -0.58 1.31 -12.33
C TYR A 122 -0.76 1.62 -10.85
N LEU A 123 -1.88 2.24 -10.48
CA LEU A 123 -2.26 2.45 -9.08
C LEU A 123 -3.63 1.81 -8.82
N LYS A 124 -3.67 0.75 -8.02
CA LYS A 124 -4.90 0.02 -7.70
C LYS A 124 -4.96 -0.46 -6.26
N PHE A 125 -6.16 -0.76 -5.80
CA PHE A 125 -6.46 -1.28 -4.48
C PHE A 125 -7.25 -2.59 -4.56
N GLN A 126 -6.87 -3.58 -3.74
CA GLN A 126 -7.69 -4.74 -3.41
C GLN A 126 -8.04 -4.70 -1.92
N GLY A 127 -9.24 -5.09 -1.53
CA GLY A 127 -9.66 -5.06 -0.12
C GLY A 127 -11.05 -4.48 0.08
N TYR A 128 -11.71 -4.83 1.17
CA TYR A 128 -13.17 -4.65 1.34
C TYR A 128 -13.58 -3.21 1.72
N ARG A 129 -12.63 -2.33 2.01
CA ARG A 129 -12.91 -0.94 2.38
C ARG A 129 -13.43 -0.15 1.18
N GLU A 130 -14.37 0.76 1.42
CA GLU A 130 -14.91 1.67 0.39
C GLU A 130 -13.79 2.38 -0.37
N HIS A 131 -13.79 2.20 -1.69
CA HIS A 131 -12.89 2.86 -2.62
C HIS A 131 -13.54 3.03 -3.99
N GLU A 132 -13.02 3.94 -4.81
CA GLU A 132 -13.56 4.20 -6.14
C GLU A 132 -13.33 3.01 -7.09
N ARG A 133 -14.32 2.72 -7.93
CA ARG A 133 -14.24 1.65 -8.95
C ARG A 133 -13.05 1.83 -9.89
N ALA A 134 -12.71 3.07 -10.25
CA ALA A 134 -11.57 3.38 -11.10
C ALA A 134 -10.21 3.00 -10.46
N LEU A 135 -10.16 2.93 -9.13
CA LEU A 135 -8.97 2.55 -8.36
C LEU A 135 -9.02 1.09 -7.90
N SER A 136 -10.10 0.36 -8.18
CA SER A 136 -10.25 -1.03 -7.79
C SER A 136 -9.50 -1.98 -8.72
N ALA A 137 -8.85 -3.00 -8.14
CA ALA A 137 -8.37 -4.19 -8.84
C ALA A 137 -9.38 -5.36 -8.80
N GLY A 138 -10.60 -5.12 -8.31
CA GLY A 138 -11.75 -6.01 -8.51
C GLY A 138 -11.84 -7.24 -7.62
N THR A 139 -11.01 -7.37 -6.58
CA THR A 139 -11.05 -8.55 -5.69
C THR A 139 -11.19 -8.18 -4.21
N HIS A 140 -12.01 -9.00 -3.53
CA HIS A 140 -12.16 -9.05 -2.09
C HIS A 140 -12.14 -10.54 -1.72
N PRO A 141 -11.17 -11.06 -0.95
CA PRO A 141 -10.05 -10.42 -0.23
C PRO A 141 -8.84 -9.98 -1.12
N PRO A 142 -7.84 -9.27 -0.57
CA PRO A 142 -6.56 -9.04 -1.24
C PRO A 142 -5.84 -10.35 -1.54
N ARG A 143 -5.22 -10.48 -2.71
CA ARG A 143 -4.47 -11.68 -3.11
C ARG A 143 -3.00 -11.52 -2.77
N LEU A 144 -2.43 -12.44 -1.98
CA LEU A 144 -1.01 -12.39 -1.61
C LEU A 144 -0.10 -12.41 -2.85
N ARG A 145 -0.38 -13.26 -3.84
CA ARG A 145 0.37 -13.27 -5.11
C ARG A 145 0.37 -11.93 -5.84
N TRP A 146 -0.72 -11.17 -5.78
CA TRP A 146 -0.80 -9.85 -6.42
C TRP A 146 0.09 -8.82 -5.70
N ILE A 147 0.12 -8.88 -4.36
CA ILE A 147 1.03 -8.09 -3.54
C ILE A 147 2.49 -8.46 -3.83
N GLN A 148 2.82 -9.77 -3.85
CA GLN A 148 4.16 -10.27 -4.12
C GLN A 148 4.64 -9.91 -5.52
N ALA A 149 3.79 -10.04 -6.54
CA ALA A 149 4.12 -9.65 -7.91
C ALA A 149 4.42 -8.15 -8.03
N ALA A 150 3.70 -7.30 -7.28
CA ALA A 150 4.00 -5.88 -7.23
C ALA A 150 5.38 -5.62 -6.61
N LEU A 151 5.68 -6.23 -5.46
CA LEU A 151 6.98 -6.11 -4.80
C LEU A 151 8.12 -6.63 -5.67
N ALA A 152 7.93 -7.75 -6.36
CA ALA A 152 8.91 -8.33 -7.28
C ALA A 152 9.28 -7.38 -8.43
N ARG A 153 8.35 -6.49 -8.83
CA ARG A 153 8.55 -5.50 -9.89
C ARG A 153 9.05 -4.15 -9.35
N ASN A 154 9.61 -4.13 -8.15
CA ASN A 154 10.01 -2.92 -7.42
C ASN A 154 8.85 -1.91 -7.26
N GLY A 155 7.61 -2.43 -7.25
CA GLY A 155 6.41 -1.67 -6.98
C GLY A 155 6.33 -1.24 -5.51
N SER A 156 5.56 -0.20 -5.25
CA SER A 156 5.25 0.24 -3.89
C SER A 156 3.97 -0.41 -3.41
N VAL A 157 3.99 -0.98 -2.21
CA VAL A 157 2.81 -1.61 -1.61
C VAL A 157 2.52 -1.00 -0.24
N TRP A 158 1.28 -0.56 -0.04
CA TRP A 158 0.79 -0.06 1.23
C TRP A 158 -0.36 -0.94 1.73
N LEU A 159 -0.17 -1.55 2.89
CA LEU A 159 -1.16 -2.43 3.48
C LEU A 159 -2.09 -1.60 4.39
N SER A 160 -3.40 -1.74 4.16
CA SER A 160 -4.42 -1.24 5.07
C SER A 160 -4.67 -2.33 6.11
N VAL A 161 -4.36 -2.03 7.37
CA VAL A 161 -4.50 -2.95 8.49
C VAL A 161 -5.67 -2.50 9.36
N GLY A 162 -6.52 -3.44 9.77
CA GLY A 162 -7.58 -3.21 10.74
C GLY A 162 -7.29 -3.92 12.05
N TRP A 163 -7.61 -3.26 13.16
CA TRP A 163 -7.60 -3.88 14.50
C TRP A 163 -9.02 -4.27 14.89
N TYR A 164 -9.21 -5.48 15.40
CA TYR A 164 -10.52 -6.09 15.57
C TYR A 164 -10.73 -6.65 16.97
N LYS A 165 -11.97 -6.53 17.46
CA LYS A 165 -12.52 -7.41 18.50
C LYS A 165 -13.18 -8.63 17.86
N ILE A 166 -13.00 -9.79 18.46
CA ILE A 166 -13.62 -11.05 18.02
C ILE A 166 -14.79 -11.38 18.96
N ASP A 167 -15.95 -11.67 18.39
CA ASP A 167 -17.05 -12.35 19.08
C ASP A 167 -17.07 -13.81 18.59
N PRO A 168 -16.43 -14.74 19.33
CA PRO A 168 -16.27 -16.12 18.87
C PRO A 168 -17.60 -16.89 18.83
N ALA A 169 -18.60 -16.48 19.63
CA ALA A 169 -19.91 -17.13 19.63
C ALA A 169 -20.68 -16.86 18.33
N LYS A 170 -20.40 -15.74 17.66
CA LYS A 170 -21.04 -15.33 16.40
C LYS A 170 -20.14 -15.43 15.17
N ASP A 171 -18.87 -15.81 15.35
CA ASP A 171 -17.83 -15.73 14.32
C ASP A 171 -17.75 -14.33 13.68
N GLU A 172 -17.86 -13.28 14.52
CA GLU A 172 -17.85 -11.89 14.10
C GLU A 172 -16.55 -11.18 14.47
N TYR A 173 -16.08 -10.33 13.57
CA TYR A 173 -14.88 -9.50 13.73
C TYR A 173 -15.31 -8.04 13.66
N ARG A 174 -15.38 -7.37 14.82
CA ARG A 174 -15.75 -5.95 14.92
C ARG A 174 -14.54 -5.05 14.82
N ARG A 175 -14.48 -4.27 13.75
CA ARG A 175 -13.38 -3.34 13.50
C ARG A 175 -13.40 -2.17 14.49
N ILE A 176 -12.25 -1.90 15.11
CA ILE A 176 -12.06 -0.81 16.08
C ILE A 176 -11.46 0.42 15.40
N THR A 177 -10.32 0.24 14.73
CA THR A 177 -9.61 1.31 14.02
C THR A 177 -8.66 0.73 12.96
N GLY A 178 -7.92 1.59 12.26
CA GLY A 178 -7.01 1.20 11.19
C GLY A 178 -5.61 1.74 11.32
N HIS A 179 -4.78 1.23 10.42
CA HIS A 179 -3.38 1.57 10.30
C HIS A 179 -2.91 1.37 8.86
N TRP A 180 -1.89 2.10 8.45
CA TRP A 180 -1.22 1.92 7.16
C TRP A 180 0.25 1.58 7.40
N VAL A 181 0.75 0.58 6.69
CA VAL A 181 2.16 0.16 6.74
C VAL A 181 2.70 -0.02 5.33
N THR A 182 4.02 0.06 5.18
CA THR A 182 4.69 -0.17 3.89
C THR A 182 5.15 -1.62 3.81
N ALA A 183 4.80 -2.34 2.75
CA ALA A 183 5.40 -3.64 2.48
C ALA A 183 6.69 -3.44 1.66
N VAL A 184 7.79 -4.05 2.10
CA VAL A 184 9.14 -3.83 1.56
C VAL A 184 9.84 -5.11 1.09
N GLY A 185 9.25 -6.27 1.35
CA GLY A 185 9.75 -7.57 0.91
C GLY A 185 8.75 -8.68 1.16
N TYR A 186 9.05 -9.87 0.66
CA TYR A 186 8.20 -11.06 0.80
C TYR A 186 9.02 -12.34 0.77
N GLY A 187 8.41 -13.44 1.19
CA GLY A 187 8.91 -14.79 0.89
C GLY A 187 10.03 -15.28 1.81
N ALA A 188 10.47 -14.49 2.79
CA ALA A 188 11.36 -14.97 3.84
C ALA A 188 11.11 -14.33 5.21
N GLY A 189 11.42 -15.10 6.25
CA GLY A 189 11.42 -14.66 7.63
C GLY A 189 12.67 -13.87 8.02
N ARG A 190 12.78 -13.57 9.32
CA ARG A 190 13.88 -12.80 9.91
C ARG A 190 15.27 -13.37 9.61
N ASP A 191 15.39 -14.69 9.60
CA ASP A 191 16.66 -15.41 9.43
C ASP A 191 16.97 -15.72 7.95
N GLY A 192 16.18 -15.17 7.02
CA GLY A 192 16.33 -15.43 5.57
C GLY A 192 15.68 -16.74 5.10
N GLU A 193 15.14 -17.54 6.01
CA GLU A 193 14.42 -18.78 5.69
C GLU A 193 13.19 -18.53 4.83
N ALA A 194 13.01 -19.35 3.79
CA ALA A 194 11.91 -19.22 2.84
C ALA A 194 10.55 -19.43 3.53
N GLN A 195 9.71 -18.40 3.48
CA GLN A 195 8.38 -18.37 4.08
C GLN A 195 7.40 -17.65 3.13
N PRO A 196 6.70 -18.39 2.25
CA PRO A 196 5.91 -17.80 1.15
C PRO A 196 4.70 -17.00 1.63
N ASP A 197 4.29 -17.16 2.89
CA ASP A 197 3.18 -16.46 3.54
C ASP A 197 3.65 -15.26 4.40
N VAL A 198 4.93 -14.88 4.30
CA VAL A 198 5.50 -13.76 5.06
C VAL A 198 5.72 -12.53 4.18
N LEU A 199 5.38 -11.36 4.74
CA LEU A 199 5.76 -10.05 4.22
C LEU A 199 6.72 -9.36 5.21
N ALA A 200 7.73 -8.69 4.68
CA ALA A 200 8.51 -7.72 5.44
C ALA A 200 7.84 -6.35 5.33
N ILE A 201 7.67 -5.65 6.45
CA ILE A 201 7.03 -4.33 6.51
C ILE A 201 7.89 -3.30 7.25
N HIS A 202 7.65 -2.04 6.91
CA HIS A 202 8.01 -0.85 7.70
C HIS A 202 6.71 -0.31 8.31
N ASP A 203 6.57 -0.45 9.62
CA ASP A 203 5.42 0.03 10.40
C ASP A 203 5.75 1.41 10.98
N PRO A 204 5.10 2.50 10.50
CA PRO A 204 5.40 3.84 10.98
C PRO A 204 4.82 4.13 12.37
N GLY A 205 3.99 3.25 12.93
CA GLY A 205 3.29 3.46 14.19
C GLY A 205 4.21 3.35 15.42
N PRO A 206 3.98 4.13 16.48
CA PRO A 206 4.85 4.14 17.66
C PRO A 206 4.88 2.81 18.43
N ALA A 207 3.91 1.94 18.19
CA ALA A 207 3.87 0.64 18.83
C ALA A 207 4.85 -0.37 18.20
N ALA A 208 5.34 -0.08 17.00
CA ALA A 208 6.42 -0.82 16.36
C ALA A 208 7.82 -0.44 16.90
N GLY A 209 7.90 0.65 17.66
CA GLY A 209 9.15 1.25 18.15
C GLY A 209 9.20 2.75 17.88
N THR A 210 10.20 3.42 18.46
CA THR A 210 10.46 4.86 18.22
C THR A 210 11.44 5.11 17.07
N GLY A 211 12.05 4.07 16.52
CA GLY A 211 13.00 4.15 15.42
C GLY A 211 12.74 3.07 14.36
N PRO A 212 13.50 3.12 13.25
CA PRO A 212 13.45 2.14 12.17
C PRO A 212 13.50 0.69 12.67
N SER A 213 12.55 -0.12 12.23
CA SER A 213 12.47 -1.54 12.56
C SER A 213 11.71 -2.30 11.48
N ARG A 214 12.45 -3.14 10.74
CA ARG A 214 11.84 -4.07 9.79
C ARG A 214 11.15 -5.20 10.55
N GLN A 215 9.86 -5.37 10.29
CA GLN A 215 9.02 -6.40 10.89
C GLN A 215 8.67 -7.47 9.88
N PHE A 216 8.57 -8.72 10.32
CA PHE A 216 8.19 -9.86 9.48
C PHE A 216 6.82 -10.36 9.92
N ILE A 217 5.82 -10.16 9.07
CA ILE A 217 4.43 -10.48 9.37
C ILE A 217 4.00 -11.73 8.61
N ARG A 218 3.38 -12.67 9.31
CA ARG A 218 2.82 -13.89 8.73
C ARG A 218 1.35 -13.67 8.38
N LEU A 219 0.95 -14.08 7.18
CA LEU A 219 -0.42 -13.96 6.68
C LEU A 219 -1.13 -15.31 6.73
N THR A 220 -2.12 -15.45 7.62
CA THR A 220 -2.93 -16.67 7.73
C THR A 220 -4.35 -16.38 7.28
N PRO A 221 -4.86 -17.01 6.19
CA PRO A 221 -6.21 -16.76 5.72
C PRO A 221 -7.24 -17.26 6.74
N LEU A 222 -8.30 -16.48 6.96
CA LEU A 222 -9.44 -16.90 7.77
C LEU A 222 -10.29 -17.91 7.00
N ALA A 223 -10.71 -18.98 7.67
CA ALA A 223 -11.59 -19.99 7.10
C ALA A 223 -13.04 -19.51 7.00
N SER A 224 -13.51 -18.70 7.96
CA SER A 224 -14.90 -18.24 8.05
C SER A 224 -15.00 -16.89 8.76
N GLY A 225 -16.25 -16.43 8.92
CA GLY A 225 -16.59 -15.29 9.76
C GLY A 225 -17.16 -14.10 9.02
N THR A 226 -17.54 -13.09 9.80
CA THR A 226 -18.17 -11.87 9.34
C THR A 226 -17.42 -10.64 9.86
N LEU A 227 -16.92 -9.79 8.97
CA LEU A 227 -16.34 -8.50 9.33
C LEU A 227 -17.45 -7.47 9.52
N LEU A 228 -17.43 -6.77 10.66
CA LEU A 228 -18.33 -5.66 10.98
C LEU A 228 -17.57 -4.33 10.96
N GLY A 229 -18.21 -3.28 10.44
CA GLY A 229 -17.61 -1.95 10.29
C GLY A 229 -16.92 -1.73 8.93
N ALA A 230 -17.22 -2.59 7.95
CA ALA A 230 -16.73 -2.53 6.58
C ALA A 230 -17.44 -1.45 5.75
N SER A 231 -17.30 -0.17 6.13
CA SER A 231 -17.97 0.99 5.51
C SER A 231 -19.51 0.96 5.57
N ARG A 232 -20.13 2.06 6.00
CA ARG A 232 -21.61 2.23 6.12
C ARG A 232 -22.36 1.11 6.86
N GLY A 233 -21.72 0.39 7.78
CA GLY A 233 -22.37 -0.60 8.64
C GLY A 233 -22.66 -1.96 7.98
N ASN A 234 -22.24 -2.18 6.74
CA ASN A 234 -22.48 -3.46 6.07
C ASN A 234 -21.49 -4.52 6.57
N ALA A 235 -22.02 -5.69 6.89
CA ALA A 235 -21.25 -6.89 7.16
C ALA A 235 -20.64 -7.43 5.85
N CYS A 236 -19.42 -7.96 5.89
CA CYS A 236 -18.86 -8.70 4.77
C CYS A 236 -18.22 -10.02 5.22
N LYS A 237 -18.11 -11.00 4.31
CA LYS A 237 -17.51 -12.29 4.62
C LYS A 237 -16.01 -12.11 4.93
N ALA A 238 -15.54 -12.75 6.00
CA ALA A 238 -14.15 -12.74 6.42
C ALA A 238 -13.30 -13.85 5.77
N ASN A 239 -13.93 -14.85 5.14
CA ASN A 239 -13.22 -15.94 4.47
C ASN A 239 -12.15 -15.41 3.47
N GLY A 240 -10.94 -15.94 3.59
CA GLY A 240 -9.79 -15.57 2.78
C GLY A 240 -9.14 -14.22 3.12
N ILE A 241 -9.71 -13.43 4.05
CA ILE A 241 -9.01 -12.28 4.62
C ILE A 241 -7.85 -12.80 5.47
N TYR A 242 -6.69 -12.16 5.39
CA TYR A 242 -5.53 -12.58 6.17
C TYR A 242 -5.56 -11.99 7.57
N ARG A 243 -5.45 -12.87 8.57
CA ARG A 243 -4.97 -12.52 9.89
C ARG A 243 -3.46 -12.27 9.81
N LEU A 244 -3.02 -11.15 10.40
CA LEU A 244 -1.62 -10.75 10.46
C LEU A 244 -1.05 -11.19 11.81
N GLY A 245 -0.06 -12.08 11.79
CA GLY A 245 0.71 -12.53 12.95
C GLY A 245 2.20 -12.23 12.77
N GLY A 246 3.05 -12.91 13.54
CA GLY A 246 4.49 -12.63 13.58
C GLY A 246 4.79 -11.36 14.37
N ASP A 247 5.60 -10.47 13.80
CA ASP A 247 6.02 -9.22 14.47
C ASP A 247 4.92 -8.14 14.51
N MET A 248 3.76 -8.39 13.92
CA MET A 248 2.67 -7.41 13.85
C MET A 248 2.15 -7.07 15.26
N TYR A 249 2.32 -5.81 15.66
CA TYR A 249 1.80 -5.34 16.94
C TYR A 249 0.26 -5.31 16.93
N VAL A 250 -0.37 -5.99 17.89
CA VAL A 250 -1.81 -5.91 18.11
C VAL A 250 -2.12 -4.76 19.06
N LYS A 251 -2.90 -3.78 18.56
CA LYS A 251 -3.30 -2.62 19.37
C LYS A 251 -4.00 -3.03 20.66
N ARG A 252 -3.61 -2.43 21.80
CA ARG A 252 -4.33 -2.56 23.07
C ARG A 252 -5.84 -2.36 22.87
N GLY A 253 -6.61 -3.34 23.32
CA GLY A 253 -8.06 -3.37 23.16
C GLY A 253 -8.55 -4.06 21.89
N ALA A 254 -7.68 -4.49 20.99
CA ALA A 254 -7.99 -5.44 19.92
C ALA A 254 -7.58 -6.86 20.32
N ASP A 255 -8.19 -7.86 19.69
CA ASP A 255 -7.85 -9.27 19.84
C ASP A 255 -7.02 -9.76 18.64
N CYS A 256 -7.16 -9.14 17.47
CA CYS A 256 -6.37 -9.47 16.30
C CYS A 256 -6.18 -8.31 15.32
N ALA A 257 -5.31 -8.56 14.35
CA ALA A 257 -5.00 -7.71 13.20
C ALA A 257 -5.41 -8.42 11.91
N LEU A 258 -6.18 -7.73 11.05
CA LEU A 258 -6.58 -8.27 9.75
C LEU A 258 -6.13 -7.33 8.62
N LEU A 259 -5.84 -7.90 7.46
CA LEU A 259 -5.53 -7.16 6.24
C LEU A 259 -6.82 -6.63 5.61
N ASP A 260 -7.14 -5.36 5.86
CA ASP A 260 -8.30 -4.67 5.30
C ASP A 260 -8.21 -4.54 3.77
N GLY A 261 -6.99 -4.36 3.29
CA GLY A 261 -6.69 -4.15 1.88
C GLY A 261 -5.22 -3.91 1.61
N ALA A 262 -4.87 -3.81 0.34
CA ALA A 262 -3.55 -3.43 -0.13
C ALA A 262 -3.69 -2.48 -1.33
N ALA A 263 -2.97 -1.37 -1.28
CA ALA A 263 -2.76 -0.46 -2.40
C ALA A 263 -1.41 -0.77 -3.05
N VAL A 264 -1.40 -0.86 -4.37
CA VAL A 264 -0.22 -1.17 -5.19
C VAL A 264 0.00 -0.04 -6.18
N LEU A 265 1.23 0.46 -6.23
CA LEU A 265 1.75 1.35 -7.25
C LEU A 265 2.87 0.66 -8.02
N ILE A 266 2.76 0.60 -9.35
CA ILE A 266 3.85 0.23 -10.25
C ILE A 266 4.06 1.38 -11.21
N ILE A 267 5.27 1.90 -11.26
CA ILE A 267 5.68 2.91 -12.24
C ILE A 267 6.48 2.17 -13.32
N PRO A 268 6.08 2.25 -14.60
CA PRO A 268 6.88 1.65 -15.66
C PRO A 268 8.27 2.30 -15.71
N PRO A 269 9.31 1.57 -16.11
CA PRO A 269 10.61 2.20 -16.37
C PRO A 269 10.43 3.31 -17.40
N ALA A 270 11.19 4.40 -17.26
CA ALA A 270 11.23 5.44 -18.27
C ALA A 270 11.55 4.79 -19.63
N ALA A 271 10.82 5.17 -20.68
CA ALA A 271 11.19 4.75 -22.02
C ALA A 271 12.65 5.18 -22.25
N PRO A 272 13.50 4.30 -22.82
CA PRO A 272 14.85 4.72 -23.17
C PRO A 272 14.73 5.96 -24.04
N GLU A 273 15.46 7.03 -23.69
CA GLU A 273 15.56 8.18 -24.58
C GLU A 273 16.05 7.65 -25.91
N VAL A 274 15.19 7.74 -26.94
CA VAL A 274 15.61 7.48 -28.30
C VAL A 274 16.59 8.60 -28.60
N SER A 275 17.88 8.30 -28.43
CA SER A 275 18.96 9.22 -28.74
C SER A 275 18.79 9.58 -30.22
N SER A 276 18.17 10.73 -30.47
CA SER A 276 18.22 11.37 -31.77
C SER A 276 19.62 11.93 -31.92
N VAL A 277 20.59 11.03 -32.14
CA VAL A 277 21.85 11.42 -32.73
C VAL A 277 21.52 11.82 -34.18
N PRO A 278 21.79 13.07 -34.56
CA PRO A 278 21.54 13.56 -35.92
C PRO A 278 22.36 12.81 -36.97
#